data_AF-A0A536L374-F1
#
_entry.id   AF-A0A536L374-F1
#
_cell.length_a   1.000
_cell.length_b   1.000
_cell.length_c   1.000
_cell.angle_alpha   90.00
_cell.angle_beta   90.00
_cell.angle_gamma   90.00
#
_symmetry.space_group_name_H-M   'P 1'
#
loop_
_entity.id
_entity.type
_entity.pdbx_description
1 polymer ?
#
loop_
_entity_poly.entity_id
_entity_poly.type
_entity_poly.pdbx_seq_one_letter_code
_entity_poly.pdbx_strand_id
1 'polypeptide(L)'
;MLGDRPTRPGRAGTDRRHHRAHPLSRTLYRCRASDPRRSLPDTGPGPSDRAALLADLQCHPQLRLSESDGRRCPPAADPRHHRPHRRLQLGRNPRYVRRRADRGHASHPVRPHLSAPLREAGLKIAIVSDIHANWQALEAILRDCPPVDEVLCLGDVVGYGGDPKRCVDEVMKRNWLTLVGNHDRACTDPEILEWFNDDAASVVRWTIEVIGAERLEWLRGLPDSHFEHDVLLVHASPRDHIYEYVLDTAVAHANLELLDGGICFHGHTHVPGIFGLANGTVTHEYRVDTFRLTGPALVNPGSVGQPRDGLPTASYGIWDVDAKTFEFRRVRYDIKGAQRAIRKARLPERFALRLESGR
;
A
#
# COMPACT_ATOMS: atom_id res chain seq x y z
N MET A 1 -34.01 -76.77 -35.77
CA MET A 1 -32.82 -76.06 -36.32
C MET A 1 -31.93 -75.75 -35.12
N LEU A 2 -31.01 -76.67 -34.79
CA LEU A 2 -29.57 -76.61 -35.13
C LEU A 2 -28.96 -75.33 -34.54
N GLY A 3 -28.26 -75.36 -33.39
CA GLY A 3 -27.13 -76.23 -33.03
C GLY A 3 -25.82 -75.49 -33.40
N ASP A 4 -24.73 -75.51 -32.66
CA ASP A 4 -24.40 -76.16 -31.40
C ASP A 4 -23.05 -75.60 -30.89
N ARG A 5 -22.75 -75.93 -29.63
CA ARG A 5 -21.55 -75.72 -28.78
C ARG A 5 -20.24 -76.33 -29.38
N PRO A 6 -19.05 -76.38 -28.72
CA PRO A 6 -18.73 -76.29 -27.26
C PRO A 6 -17.36 -75.59 -26.92
N THR A 7 -16.76 -75.53 -25.73
CA THR A 7 -16.74 -76.33 -24.47
C THR A 7 -16.15 -75.47 -23.31
N ARG A 8 -16.74 -75.58 -22.10
CA ARG A 8 -16.18 -75.27 -20.74
C ARG A 8 -15.28 -76.46 -20.27
N PRO A 9 -14.71 -76.60 -19.02
CA PRO A 9 -14.91 -75.90 -17.72
C PRO A 9 -13.58 -75.65 -16.90
N GLY A 10 -13.55 -74.95 -15.76
CA GLY A 10 -13.98 -75.35 -14.41
C GLY A 10 -13.22 -74.51 -13.34
N ARG A 11 -13.90 -74.04 -12.28
CA ARG A 11 -13.82 -74.50 -10.86
C ARG A 11 -12.42 -74.39 -10.23
N ALA A 12 -12.16 -73.98 -8.99
CA ALA A 12 -12.87 -73.55 -7.78
C ALA A 12 -11.78 -72.88 -6.90
N GLY A 13 -12.06 -71.90 -6.04
CA GLY A 13 -12.45 -72.11 -4.64
C GLY A 13 -11.32 -71.70 -3.67
N THR A 14 -11.69 -70.85 -2.67
CA THR A 14 -11.09 -70.69 -1.32
C THR A 14 -9.59 -70.28 -1.24
N ASP A 15 -9.08 -69.45 -0.33
CA ASP A 15 -9.34 -69.33 1.10
C ASP A 15 -8.63 -68.07 1.68
N ARG A 16 -9.01 -67.68 2.89
CA ARG A 16 -8.39 -66.63 3.72
C ARG A 16 -7.09 -67.13 4.37
N ARG A 17 -6.14 -66.21 4.63
CA ARG A 17 -5.49 -65.88 5.94
C ARG A 17 -3.99 -65.51 5.84
N HIS A 18 -3.66 -64.46 6.60
CA HIS A 18 -2.44 -64.16 7.38
C HIS A 18 -1.07 -64.78 7.06
N HIS A 19 -0.04 -63.91 7.02
CA HIS A 19 1.24 -64.01 7.76
C HIS A 19 1.89 -62.59 7.78
N ARG A 20 2.12 -61.92 8.93
CA ARG A 20 3.33 -61.95 9.83
C ARG A 20 4.65 -61.83 9.05
N ALA A 21 5.72 -61.12 9.45
CA ALA A 21 6.07 -60.10 10.44
C ALA A 21 7.55 -59.70 10.16
N HIS A 22 7.91 -58.41 10.27
CA HIS A 22 9.12 -57.74 10.88
C HIS A 22 10.48 -58.47 11.11
N PRO A 23 11.65 -57.80 11.46
CA PRO A 23 11.89 -56.40 11.92
C PRO A 23 13.29 -55.73 11.59
N LEU A 24 13.51 -54.54 12.20
CA LEU A 24 14.77 -53.83 12.59
C LEU A 24 15.52 -53.00 11.51
N SER A 25 15.86 -51.72 11.72
CA SER A 25 16.64 -51.21 12.86
C SER A 25 16.28 -49.78 13.29
N ARG A 26 16.35 -49.57 14.62
CA ARG A 26 16.34 -48.29 15.33
C ARG A 26 17.79 -47.88 15.61
N THR A 27 18.09 -46.58 15.61
CA THR A 27 19.14 -46.04 16.47
C THR A 27 18.62 -44.80 17.17
N LEU A 28 18.50 -44.92 18.49
CA LEU A 28 18.27 -43.86 19.46
C LEU A 28 19.61 -43.25 19.84
N TYR A 29 19.67 -41.93 20.04
CA TYR A 29 20.60 -41.36 21.02
C TYR A 29 19.88 -40.33 21.89
N ARG A 30 20.13 -40.50 23.20
CA ARG A 30 19.52 -39.85 24.37
C ARG A 30 20.04 -38.44 24.59
N CYS A 31 19.17 -37.61 25.17
CA CYS A 31 19.49 -36.39 25.91
C CYS A 31 20.57 -36.59 26.98
N ARG A 32 21.42 -35.58 27.15
CA ARG A 32 21.98 -35.16 28.44
C ARG A 32 21.82 -33.66 28.59
N ALA A 33 21.30 -33.25 29.75
CA ALA A 33 21.18 -31.86 30.17
C ALA A 33 22.53 -31.32 30.66
N SER A 34 22.83 -30.06 30.35
CA SER A 34 23.64 -29.14 31.17
C SER A 34 23.42 -27.71 30.66
N ASP A 35 22.78 -26.88 31.48
CA ASP A 35 22.73 -25.40 31.44
C ASP A 35 23.93 -24.87 32.29
N PRO A 36 24.37 -23.58 32.32
CA PRO A 36 23.77 -22.36 31.74
C PRO A 36 24.70 -21.26 31.18
N ARG A 37 24.05 -20.20 30.65
CA ARG A 37 24.45 -18.76 30.54
C ARG A 37 25.11 -18.27 29.23
N ARG A 38 24.33 -17.60 28.37
CA ARG A 38 24.26 -16.13 28.30
C ARG A 38 23.19 -15.68 27.31
N SER A 39 22.33 -14.81 27.83
CA SER A 39 21.14 -14.21 27.25
C SER A 39 21.46 -13.00 26.37
N LEU A 40 20.75 -12.87 25.25
CA LEU A 40 20.34 -11.59 24.64
C LEU A 40 18.86 -11.73 24.27
N PRO A 41 17.99 -10.76 24.58
CA PRO A 41 16.55 -10.91 24.36
C PRO A 41 16.20 -10.66 22.89
N ASP A 42 15.58 -11.67 22.28
CA ASP A 42 14.81 -11.56 21.05
C ASP A 42 13.50 -10.86 21.38
N THR A 43 13.38 -9.59 21.00
CA THR A 43 12.15 -8.79 21.14
C THR A 43 11.56 -8.53 19.76
N GLY A 44 11.21 -9.60 19.05
CA GLY A 44 10.24 -9.57 17.96
C GLY A 44 8.93 -10.25 18.41
N PRO A 45 7.75 -9.76 18.01
CA PRO A 45 6.50 -10.43 18.34
C PRO A 45 6.44 -11.81 17.66
N GLY A 46 6.00 -12.82 18.39
CA GLY A 46 5.95 -14.20 17.92
C GLY A 46 4.84 -14.42 16.88
N PRO A 47 4.80 -15.60 16.21
CA PRO A 47 3.79 -15.94 15.22
C PRO A 47 2.33 -15.82 15.72
N SER A 48 2.11 -15.97 17.03
CA SER A 48 0.81 -15.81 17.69
C SER A 48 0.35 -14.35 17.81
N ASP A 49 1.29 -13.41 17.95
CA ASP A 49 0.97 -11.98 18.07
C ASP A 49 0.58 -11.36 16.72
N ARG A 50 1.12 -11.92 15.62
CA ARG A 50 0.79 -11.54 14.24
C ARG A 50 -0.63 -11.96 13.82
N ALA A 51 -1.07 -13.14 14.24
CA ALA A 51 -2.44 -13.61 14.01
C ALA A 51 -3.46 -12.81 14.86
N ALA A 52 -3.07 -12.41 16.08
CA ALA A 52 -3.87 -11.53 16.92
C ALA A 52 -3.97 -10.11 16.33
N LEU A 53 -2.90 -9.57 15.75
CA LEU A 53 -2.89 -8.26 15.07
C LEU A 53 -3.83 -8.25 13.84
N LEU A 54 -3.83 -9.33 13.05
CA LEU A 54 -4.74 -9.50 11.90
C LEU A 54 -6.20 -9.72 12.34
N ALA A 55 -6.43 -10.45 13.43
CA ALA A 55 -7.76 -10.64 14.01
C ALA A 55 -8.32 -9.37 14.67
N ASP A 56 -7.46 -8.56 15.30
CA ASP A 56 -7.83 -7.24 15.87
C ASP A 56 -8.15 -6.22 14.78
N LEU A 57 -7.43 -6.25 13.65
CA LEU A 57 -7.77 -5.45 12.46
C LEU A 57 -9.15 -5.86 11.92
N GLN A 58 -9.48 -7.16 11.89
CA GLN A 58 -10.81 -7.64 11.48
C GLN A 58 -11.93 -7.31 12.47
N CYS A 59 -11.62 -7.02 13.73
CA CYS A 59 -12.61 -6.73 14.79
C CYS A 59 -12.87 -5.23 15.02
N HIS A 60 -12.21 -4.34 14.26
CA HIS A 60 -12.24 -2.90 14.51
C HIS A 60 -13.61 -2.27 14.21
N PRO A 61 -14.16 -1.39 15.06
CA PRO A 61 -15.49 -0.81 14.90
C PRO A 61 -15.65 0.12 13.68
N GLN A 62 -14.56 0.56 13.04
CA GLN A 62 -14.60 1.25 11.73
C GLN A 62 -14.60 0.27 10.53
N LEU A 63 -14.38 -1.03 10.78
CA LEU A 63 -14.44 -2.13 9.81
C LEU A 63 -15.66 -3.03 10.02
N ARG A 64 -16.49 -2.76 11.05
CA ARG A 64 -17.84 -3.33 11.16
C ARG A 64 -18.79 -2.53 10.27
N LEU A 65 -19.08 -3.05 9.08
CA LEU A 65 -20.34 -2.71 8.41
C LEU A 65 -21.48 -3.08 9.36
N SER A 66 -22.37 -2.12 9.57
CA SER A 66 -23.51 -2.18 10.48
C SER A 66 -24.41 -3.40 10.24
N GLU A 67 -24.38 -4.38 11.15
CA GLU A 67 -25.51 -5.30 11.35
C GLU A 67 -26.56 -4.60 12.22
N SER A 68 -27.33 -3.67 11.63
CA SER A 68 -28.66 -3.27 12.12
C SER A 68 -29.23 -2.11 11.27
N ASP A 69 -29.86 -2.41 10.14
CA ASP A 69 -31.27 -2.08 9.87
C ASP A 69 -31.59 -2.39 8.40
N GLY A 70 -32.67 -3.14 8.19
CA GLY A 70 -33.08 -3.66 6.89
C GLY A 70 -33.54 -2.58 5.90
N ARG A 71 -32.60 -1.96 5.19
CA ARG A 71 -32.87 -1.27 3.92
C ARG A 71 -31.99 -1.88 2.83
N ARG A 72 -32.65 -2.55 1.89
CA ARG A 72 -32.03 -3.17 0.71
C ARG A 72 -31.26 -2.12 -0.10
N CYS A 73 -30.01 -2.43 -0.47
CA CYS A 73 -29.37 -1.81 -1.63
C CYS A 73 -30.22 -2.07 -2.88
N PRO A 74 -30.40 -1.09 -3.78
CA PRO A 74 -30.89 -1.38 -5.13
C PRO A 74 -29.81 -2.16 -5.90
N PRO A 75 -30.21 -3.04 -6.85
CA PRO A 75 -29.24 -3.81 -7.64
C PRO A 75 -28.40 -2.89 -8.54
N ALA A 76 -27.18 -3.36 -8.83
CA ALA A 76 -26.22 -2.72 -9.72
C ALA A 76 -26.89 -2.24 -11.02
N ALA A 77 -26.53 -1.02 -11.43
CA ALA A 77 -27.03 -0.41 -12.66
C ALA A 77 -26.73 -1.29 -13.90
N ASP A 78 -27.74 -1.41 -14.76
CA ASP A 78 -27.75 -2.12 -16.05
C ASP A 78 -26.54 -1.72 -16.94
N PRO A 79 -25.80 -2.67 -17.56
CA PRO A 79 -24.59 -2.37 -18.35
C PRO A 79 -24.81 -1.63 -19.68
N ARG A 80 -25.99 -1.06 -19.96
CA ARG A 80 -26.37 -0.61 -21.31
C ARG A 80 -26.12 0.86 -21.64
N HIS A 81 -25.16 1.52 -21.00
CA HIS A 81 -24.63 2.82 -21.45
C HIS A 81 -23.10 2.82 -21.62
N HIS A 82 -22.64 2.02 -22.57
CA HIS A 82 -21.31 2.21 -23.18
C HIS A 82 -21.28 3.52 -23.97
N ARG A 83 -20.56 4.52 -23.48
CA ARG A 83 -19.92 5.50 -24.36
C ARG A 83 -18.59 4.91 -24.84
N PRO A 84 -18.29 4.89 -26.15
CA PRO A 84 -17.09 4.23 -26.64
C PRO A 84 -15.85 5.05 -26.27
N HIS A 85 -14.96 4.45 -25.48
CA HIS A 85 -13.59 4.92 -25.32
C HIS A 85 -12.86 4.80 -26.67
N ARG A 86 -12.37 5.93 -27.15
CA ARG A 86 -11.65 6.05 -28.42
C ARG A 86 -10.28 5.39 -28.25
N ARG A 87 -10.08 4.26 -28.91
CA ARG A 87 -8.79 3.58 -29.10
C ARG A 87 -7.75 4.59 -29.62
N LEU A 88 -6.74 4.90 -28.81
CA LEU A 88 -5.52 5.58 -29.28
C LEU A 88 -4.68 4.55 -30.03
N GLN A 89 -4.82 4.52 -31.35
CA GLN A 89 -3.88 3.84 -32.23
C GLN A 89 -2.65 4.72 -32.44
N LEU A 90 -1.48 4.21 -32.05
CA LEU A 90 -0.17 4.73 -32.43
C LEU A 90 0.01 4.64 -33.95
N GLY A 91 -0.31 5.72 -34.66
CA GLY A 91 -0.10 5.88 -36.09
C GLY A 91 1.23 6.57 -36.38
N ARG A 92 2.21 5.80 -36.91
CA ARG A 92 3.32 6.33 -37.70
C ARG A 92 2.79 6.80 -39.06
N ASN A 93 3.03 8.06 -39.46
CA ASN A 93 3.65 8.36 -40.77
C ASN A 93 3.94 9.86 -40.99
N PRO A 94 4.87 10.17 -41.92
CA PRO A 94 5.61 11.43 -42.02
C PRO A 94 5.01 12.41 -43.04
N ARG A 95 5.54 13.64 -43.00
CA ARG A 95 5.76 14.62 -44.10
C ARG A 95 5.31 16.01 -43.69
N TYR A 96 6.28 16.89 -43.46
CA TYR A 96 6.16 18.28 -43.88
C TYR A 96 7.51 18.74 -44.42
N VAL A 97 7.52 19.08 -45.71
CA VAL A 97 8.64 19.63 -46.46
C VAL A 97 8.26 21.05 -46.87
N ARG A 98 9.19 22.00 -46.65
CA ARG A 98 9.41 23.32 -47.28
C ARG A 98 9.75 24.34 -46.17
N ARG A 99 10.71 25.26 -46.29
CA ARG A 99 11.63 25.66 -47.36
C ARG A 99 12.76 26.47 -46.70
N ARG A 100 13.96 26.43 -47.26
CA ARG A 100 15.15 27.22 -46.87
C ARG A 100 14.90 28.72 -46.93
N ALA A 101 15.54 29.45 -46.02
CA ALA A 101 16.15 30.75 -46.29
C ALA A 101 17.53 30.82 -45.61
N ASP A 102 18.56 31.06 -46.41
CA ASP A 102 19.93 31.38 -46.01
C ASP A 102 19.99 32.64 -45.13
N ARG A 103 20.89 32.65 -44.15
CA ARG A 103 21.90 33.71 -43.92
C ARG A 103 22.68 33.48 -42.61
N GLY A 104 24.01 33.63 -42.71
CA GLY A 104 24.83 34.19 -41.62
C GLY A 104 25.66 33.19 -40.82
N HIS A 105 26.90 32.96 -41.27
CA HIS A 105 27.98 32.45 -40.44
C HIS A 105 28.30 33.45 -39.30
N ALA A 106 28.19 33.01 -38.06
CA ALA A 106 28.89 33.62 -36.93
C ALA A 106 29.38 32.49 -36.00
N SER A 107 30.70 32.35 -35.92
CA SER A 107 31.43 31.41 -35.06
C SER A 107 31.21 31.75 -33.59
N HIS A 108 30.54 30.87 -32.84
CA HIS A 108 30.48 30.94 -31.38
C HIS A 108 31.68 30.23 -30.76
N PRO A 109 32.29 30.80 -29.69
CA PRO A 109 33.42 30.17 -29.02
C PRO A 109 32.96 28.90 -28.31
N VAL A 110 33.71 27.81 -28.52
CA VAL A 110 33.56 26.53 -27.81
C VAL A 110 33.76 26.80 -26.33
N ARG A 111 32.66 26.77 -25.55
CA ARG A 111 32.75 26.71 -24.09
C ARG A 111 33.32 25.35 -23.70
N PRO A 112 34.27 25.28 -22.76
CA PRO A 112 34.76 24.01 -22.27
C PRO A 112 33.57 23.26 -21.66
N HIS A 113 33.40 22.01 -22.08
CA HIS A 113 32.47 21.08 -21.49
C HIS A 113 32.79 20.95 -20.00
N LEU A 114 32.06 21.67 -19.16
CA LEU A 114 31.93 21.34 -17.76
C LEU A 114 31.23 19.98 -17.75
N SER A 115 32.02 18.93 -17.58
CA SER A 115 31.52 17.59 -17.27
C SER A 115 30.53 17.73 -16.13
N ALA A 116 29.25 17.44 -16.41
CA ALA A 116 28.28 17.23 -15.36
C ALA A 116 28.89 16.22 -14.38
N PRO A 117 28.75 16.43 -13.06
CA PRO A 117 29.23 15.45 -12.10
C PRO A 117 28.57 14.11 -12.45
N LEU A 118 29.41 13.08 -12.56
CA LEU A 118 28.96 11.69 -12.67
C LEU A 118 27.96 11.47 -11.54
N ARG A 119 26.68 11.23 -11.85
CA ARG A 119 25.72 10.74 -10.86
C ARG A 119 26.20 9.35 -10.44
N GLU A 120 26.94 9.27 -9.35
CA GLU A 120 27.40 8.02 -8.74
C GLU A 120 26.27 7.28 -8.00
N ALA A 121 25.08 7.88 -7.84
CA ALA A 121 23.93 7.28 -7.18
C ALA A 121 22.70 7.27 -8.12
N GLY A 122 21.98 6.15 -8.11
CA GLY A 122 20.73 5.97 -8.85
C GLY A 122 19.59 6.85 -8.33
N LEU A 123 18.50 6.94 -9.11
CA LEU A 123 17.31 7.73 -8.78
C LEU A 123 16.64 7.21 -7.51
N LYS A 124 16.57 8.06 -6.47
CA LYS A 124 15.97 7.73 -5.18
C LYS A 124 14.72 8.57 -4.91
N ILE A 125 13.65 7.89 -4.53
CA ILE A 125 12.33 8.49 -4.33
C ILE A 125 11.80 8.11 -2.96
N ALA A 126 11.38 9.07 -2.15
CA ALA A 126 10.65 8.78 -0.92
C ALA A 126 9.17 8.59 -1.21
N ILE A 127 8.59 7.49 -0.72
CA ILE A 127 7.16 7.20 -0.82
C ILE A 127 6.53 7.38 0.56
N VAL A 128 5.57 8.30 0.67
CA VAL A 128 4.84 8.60 1.91
C VAL A 128 3.34 8.44 1.69
N SER A 129 2.58 8.09 2.74
CA SER A 129 1.12 7.98 2.68
C SER A 129 0.51 8.32 4.03
N ASP A 130 -0.77 8.70 4.05
CA ASP A 130 -1.59 8.77 5.26
C ASP A 130 -0.95 9.68 6.32
N ILE A 131 -0.64 10.92 5.95
CA ILE A 131 -0.07 11.96 6.82
C ILE A 131 -1.07 12.37 7.90
N HIS A 132 -2.38 12.36 7.58
CA HIS A 132 -3.48 12.55 8.52
C HIS A 132 -3.26 13.72 9.48
N ALA A 133 -2.93 14.89 8.92
CA ALA A 133 -2.78 16.14 9.69
C ALA A 133 -1.86 16.03 10.93
N ASN A 134 -0.96 15.03 10.98
CA ASN A 134 -0.05 14.80 12.09
C ASN A 134 1.29 15.48 11.79
N TRP A 135 1.36 16.76 12.11
CA TRP A 135 2.56 17.56 11.87
C TRP A 135 3.80 16.95 12.54
N GLN A 136 3.65 16.43 13.76
CA GLN A 136 4.77 15.94 14.55
C GLN A 136 5.41 14.71 13.89
N ALA A 137 4.61 13.84 13.28
CA ALA A 137 5.10 12.71 12.49
C ALA A 137 5.71 13.15 11.16
N LEU A 138 5.03 14.04 10.41
CA LEU A 138 5.56 14.58 9.15
C LEU A 138 6.91 15.27 9.35
N GLU A 139 7.02 16.11 10.37
CA GLU A 139 8.25 16.80 10.74
C GLU A 139 9.37 15.82 11.10
N ALA A 140 9.06 14.72 11.77
CA ALA A 140 10.03 13.69 12.10
C ALA A 140 10.57 13.00 10.83
N ILE A 141 9.70 12.66 9.88
CA ILE A 141 10.13 12.11 8.58
C ILE A 141 10.95 13.12 7.78
N LEU A 142 10.54 14.40 7.74
CA LEU A 142 11.30 15.44 7.06
C LEU A 142 12.73 15.61 7.60
N ARG A 143 12.96 15.31 8.88
CA ARG A 143 14.30 15.30 9.50
C ARG A 143 15.06 14.00 9.27
N ASP A 144 14.37 12.86 9.26
CA ASP A 144 14.97 11.53 9.09
C ASP A 144 15.30 11.20 7.62
N CYS A 145 14.51 11.74 6.68
CA CYS A 145 14.59 11.41 5.28
C CYS A 145 15.99 11.72 4.71
N PRO A 146 16.69 10.73 4.15
CA PRO A 146 17.96 10.98 3.49
C PRO A 146 17.75 11.86 2.24
N PRO A 147 18.81 12.39 1.64
CA PRO A 147 18.72 13.03 0.33
C PRO A 147 18.08 12.08 -0.68
N VAL A 148 16.99 12.55 -1.29
CA VAL A 148 16.24 11.88 -2.38
C VAL A 148 16.06 12.88 -3.52
N ASP A 149 15.88 12.37 -4.73
CA ASP A 149 15.57 13.20 -5.89
C ASP A 149 14.11 13.69 -5.83
N GLU A 150 13.21 12.85 -5.33
CA GLU A 150 11.76 13.10 -5.35
C GLU A 150 11.04 12.57 -4.11
N VAL A 151 9.85 13.09 -3.85
CA VAL A 151 8.92 12.59 -2.83
C VAL A 151 7.53 12.46 -3.45
N LEU A 152 6.95 11.28 -3.33
CA LEU A 152 5.61 10.96 -3.81
C LEU A 152 4.71 10.69 -2.60
N CYS A 153 3.59 11.40 -2.51
CA CYS A 153 2.61 11.25 -1.46
C CYS A 153 1.36 10.56 -2.00
N LEU A 154 0.99 9.41 -1.42
CA LEU A 154 -0.15 8.60 -1.85
C LEU A 154 -1.49 9.10 -1.27
N GLY A 155 -1.54 10.31 -0.70
CA GLY A 155 -2.76 10.94 -0.22
C GLY A 155 -3.01 10.79 1.28
N ASP A 156 -4.21 11.22 1.68
CA ASP A 156 -4.63 11.45 3.05
C ASP A 156 -3.65 12.39 3.78
N VAL A 157 -3.49 13.59 3.20
CA VAL A 157 -2.70 14.67 3.80
C VAL A 157 -3.40 15.20 5.06
N VAL A 158 -4.73 15.31 4.98
CA VAL A 158 -5.60 15.70 6.09
C VAL A 158 -6.37 14.50 6.66
N GLY A 159 -7.18 14.74 7.68
CA GLY A 159 -7.88 13.69 8.44
C GLY A 159 -7.22 13.45 9.79
N TYR A 160 -8.00 13.00 10.77
CA TYR A 160 -7.66 12.64 12.16
C TYR A 160 -6.78 13.57 13.03
N GLY A 161 -5.62 14.02 12.57
CA GLY A 161 -4.65 14.82 13.32
C GLY A 161 -5.06 16.29 13.52
N GLY A 162 -4.30 16.98 14.37
CA GLY A 162 -4.66 18.31 14.87
C GLY A 162 -4.05 19.50 14.11
N ASP A 163 -3.20 19.28 13.10
CA ASP A 163 -2.45 20.34 12.41
C ASP A 163 -2.62 20.32 10.86
N PRO A 164 -3.85 20.22 10.31
CA PRO A 164 -4.06 19.97 8.88
C PRO A 164 -3.51 21.09 8.00
N LYS A 165 -3.72 22.36 8.39
CA LYS A 165 -3.21 23.51 7.65
C LYS A 165 -1.69 23.45 7.48
N ARG A 166 -0.98 23.09 8.56
CA ARG A 166 0.49 23.05 8.56
C ARG A 166 1.01 21.91 7.69
N CYS A 167 0.37 20.74 7.73
CA CYS A 167 0.73 19.62 6.85
C CYS A 167 0.51 19.97 5.38
N VAL A 168 -0.67 20.51 5.02
CA VAL A 168 -0.96 20.90 3.64
C VAL A 168 -0.01 21.99 3.15
N ASP A 169 0.25 23.02 3.96
CA ASP A 169 1.19 24.10 3.62
C ASP A 169 2.59 23.57 3.32
N GLU A 170 3.08 22.62 4.13
CA GLU A 170 4.41 22.06 3.94
C GLU A 170 4.49 21.17 2.69
N VAL A 171 3.47 20.35 2.42
CA VAL A 171 3.40 19.52 1.20
C VAL A 171 3.33 20.40 -0.05
N MET A 172 2.45 21.42 -0.05
CA MET A 172 2.33 22.40 -1.13
C MET A 172 3.66 23.13 -1.38
N LYS A 173 4.28 23.65 -0.31
CA LYS A 173 5.56 24.39 -0.39
C LYS A 173 6.68 23.56 -1.03
N ARG A 174 6.69 22.25 -0.78
CA ARG A 174 7.70 21.33 -1.33
C ARG A 174 7.39 20.86 -2.74
N ASN A 175 6.18 21.11 -3.24
CA ASN A 175 5.74 20.71 -4.57
C ASN A 175 5.90 19.20 -4.81
N TRP A 176 5.52 18.38 -3.82
CA TRP A 176 5.49 16.93 -3.95
C TRP A 176 4.37 16.49 -4.89
N LEU A 177 4.62 15.46 -5.72
CA LEU A 177 3.52 14.78 -6.38
C LEU A 177 2.65 14.15 -5.29
N THR A 178 1.39 14.55 -5.23
CA THR A 178 0.47 14.11 -4.18
C THR A 178 -0.83 13.64 -4.81
N LEU A 179 -1.26 12.44 -4.44
CA LEU A 179 -2.57 11.89 -4.81
C LEU A 179 -3.63 12.30 -3.80
N VAL A 180 -4.89 12.23 -4.20
CA VAL A 180 -6.03 12.42 -3.31
C VAL A 180 -6.31 11.14 -2.52
N GLY A 181 -6.36 11.23 -1.20
CA GLY A 181 -6.91 10.18 -0.36
C GLY A 181 -8.41 10.35 -0.11
N ASN A 182 -9.03 9.40 0.60
CA ASN A 182 -10.46 9.49 0.87
C ASN A 182 -10.82 10.62 1.85
N HIS A 183 -9.94 10.97 2.81
CA HIS A 183 -10.15 12.12 3.70
C HIS A 183 -9.97 13.45 2.98
N ASP A 184 -8.99 13.52 2.08
CA ASP A 184 -8.78 14.68 1.21
C ASP A 184 -10.03 14.91 0.32
N ARG A 185 -10.53 13.83 -0.29
CA ARG A 185 -11.75 13.86 -1.12
C ARG A 185 -12.96 14.31 -0.32
N ALA A 186 -13.17 13.76 0.87
CA ALA A 186 -14.29 14.13 1.75
C ALA A 186 -14.28 15.61 2.17
N CYS A 187 -13.12 16.28 2.17
CA CYS A 187 -13.04 17.72 2.40
C CYS A 187 -13.57 18.56 1.23
N THR A 188 -13.68 17.97 0.04
CA THR A 188 -14.03 18.69 -1.22
C THR A 188 -15.32 18.20 -1.86
N ASP A 189 -15.85 17.07 -1.39
CA ASP A 189 -17.05 16.42 -1.88
C ASP A 189 -18.01 16.08 -0.72
N PRO A 190 -19.13 16.82 -0.58
CA PRO A 190 -20.11 16.58 0.47
C PRO A 190 -20.78 15.21 0.42
N GLU A 191 -20.96 14.61 -0.77
CA GLU A 191 -21.61 13.30 -0.89
C GLU A 191 -20.74 12.20 -0.28
N ILE A 192 -19.42 12.29 -0.49
CA ILE A 192 -18.44 11.37 0.09
C ILE A 192 -18.38 11.49 1.61
N LEU A 193 -18.52 12.72 2.14
CA LEU A 193 -18.55 12.96 3.58
C LEU A 193 -19.71 12.21 4.27
N GLU A 194 -20.84 11.99 3.59
CA GLU A 194 -21.98 11.26 4.16
C GLU A 194 -21.70 9.76 4.37
N TRP A 195 -20.67 9.20 3.72
CA TRP A 195 -20.29 7.79 3.89
C TRP A 195 -19.39 7.57 5.12
N PHE A 196 -18.90 8.64 5.74
CA PHE A 196 -17.99 8.56 6.88
C PHE A 196 -18.78 8.33 8.18
N ASN A 197 -18.20 7.56 9.10
CA ASN A 197 -18.73 7.49 10.47
C ASN A 197 -18.67 8.87 11.15
N ASP A 198 -19.58 9.11 12.10
CA ASP A 198 -19.79 10.41 12.75
C ASP A 198 -18.50 11.08 13.23
N ASP A 199 -17.64 10.33 13.91
CA ASP A 199 -16.38 10.83 14.43
C ASP A 199 -15.41 11.22 13.30
N ALA A 200 -15.27 10.40 12.25
CA ALA A 200 -14.43 10.76 11.10
C ALA A 200 -15.01 11.95 10.31
N ALA A 201 -16.34 11.99 10.14
CA ALA A 201 -17.02 13.10 9.51
C ALA A 201 -16.88 14.40 10.31
N SER A 202 -16.86 14.33 11.65
CA SER A 202 -16.60 15.49 12.52
C SER A 202 -15.20 16.09 12.28
N VAL A 203 -14.19 15.23 12.05
CA VAL A 203 -12.84 15.68 11.75
C VAL A 203 -12.76 16.34 10.37
N VAL A 204 -13.43 15.77 9.36
CA VAL A 204 -13.48 16.37 8.02
C VAL A 204 -14.17 17.74 8.07
N ARG A 205 -15.32 17.85 8.76
CA ARG A 205 -16.01 19.13 8.94
C ARG A 205 -15.12 20.18 9.60
N TRP A 206 -14.49 19.83 10.72
CA TRP A 206 -13.54 20.70 11.38
C TRP A 206 -12.35 21.08 10.47
N THR A 207 -11.83 20.13 9.70
CA THR A 207 -10.73 20.36 8.76
C THR A 207 -11.11 21.41 7.73
N ILE A 208 -12.28 21.28 7.09
CA ILE A 208 -12.81 22.24 6.10
C ILE A 208 -12.85 23.66 6.69
N GLU A 209 -13.29 23.80 7.95
CA GLU A 209 -13.39 25.09 8.64
C GLU A 209 -12.03 25.77 8.87
N VAL A 210 -10.97 24.99 9.13
CA VAL A 210 -9.67 25.54 9.58
C VAL A 210 -8.60 25.65 8.49
N ILE A 211 -8.68 24.85 7.42
CA ILE A 211 -7.63 24.86 6.39
C ILE A 211 -7.74 26.07 5.47
N GLY A 212 -8.94 26.58 5.19
CA GLY A 212 -9.16 27.73 4.34
C GLY A 212 -9.15 27.44 2.83
N ALA A 213 -9.64 28.40 2.04
CA ALA A 213 -10.04 28.21 0.64
C ALA A 213 -8.91 27.78 -0.31
N GLU A 214 -7.71 28.37 -0.16
CA GLU A 214 -6.55 28.03 -1.01
C GLU A 214 -6.17 26.55 -0.88
N ARG A 215 -6.15 26.01 0.34
CA ARG A 215 -5.80 24.61 0.60
C ARG A 215 -6.92 23.67 0.19
N LEU A 216 -8.18 24.07 0.36
CA LEU A 216 -9.34 23.32 -0.17
C LEU A 216 -9.30 23.21 -1.69
N GLU A 217 -8.96 24.30 -2.39
CA GLU A 217 -8.80 24.27 -3.86
C GLU A 217 -7.64 23.37 -4.27
N TRP A 218 -6.52 23.41 -3.54
CA TRP A 218 -5.41 22.50 -3.77
C TRP A 218 -5.82 21.03 -3.61
N LEU A 219 -6.51 20.66 -2.52
CA LEU A 219 -7.04 19.30 -2.31
C LEU A 219 -7.97 18.86 -3.45
N ARG A 220 -8.80 19.78 -3.96
CA ARG A 220 -9.74 19.51 -5.06
C ARG A 220 -9.02 19.16 -6.36
N GLY A 221 -7.86 19.75 -6.59
CA GLY A 221 -7.03 19.53 -7.78
C GLY A 221 -6.16 18.27 -7.77
N LEU A 222 -6.13 17.52 -6.66
CA LEU A 222 -5.30 16.31 -6.55
C LEU A 222 -5.84 15.17 -7.43
N PRO A 223 -4.96 14.47 -8.19
CA PRO A 223 -5.34 13.33 -9.00
C PRO A 223 -5.64 12.09 -8.15
N ASP A 224 -6.47 11.19 -8.67
CA ASP A 224 -6.80 9.89 -8.05
C ASP A 224 -5.70 8.84 -8.21
N SER A 225 -4.94 8.95 -9.30
CA SER A 225 -3.87 8.04 -9.67
C SER A 225 -2.80 8.75 -10.47
N HIS A 226 -1.62 8.15 -10.53
CA HIS A 226 -0.54 8.62 -11.39
C HIS A 226 0.30 7.43 -11.85
N PHE A 227 0.91 7.53 -13.03
CA PHE A 227 1.80 6.51 -13.55
C PHE A 227 3.12 7.15 -13.96
N GLU A 228 4.20 6.72 -13.31
CA GLU A 228 5.53 7.29 -13.49
C GLU A 228 6.59 6.24 -13.16
N HIS A 229 7.75 6.31 -13.80
CA HIS A 229 8.84 5.33 -13.62
C HIS A 229 8.40 3.86 -13.76
N ASP A 230 7.45 3.59 -14.66
CA ASP A 230 6.85 2.27 -14.90
C ASP A 230 6.13 1.65 -13.68
N VAL A 231 5.66 2.49 -12.74
CA VAL A 231 4.85 2.06 -11.59
C VAL A 231 3.53 2.84 -11.52
N LEU A 232 2.49 2.16 -11.04
CA LEU A 232 1.21 2.77 -10.72
C LEU A 232 1.24 3.34 -9.29
N LEU A 233 0.69 4.53 -9.10
CA LEU A 233 0.50 5.16 -7.81
C LEU A 233 -1.00 5.38 -7.60
N VAL A 234 -1.52 4.92 -6.48
CA VAL A 234 -2.92 5.10 -6.05
C VAL A 234 -2.95 5.29 -4.54
N HIS A 235 -4.04 5.83 -4.01
CA HIS A 235 -4.22 5.87 -2.56
C HIS A 235 -4.59 4.50 -1.99
N ALA A 236 -5.52 3.78 -2.62
CA ALA A 236 -6.11 2.56 -2.05
C ALA A 236 -5.73 1.27 -2.82
N SER A 237 -6.26 1.05 -4.03
CA SER A 237 -5.94 -0.12 -4.85
C SER A 237 -6.02 0.15 -6.37
N PRO A 238 -5.44 -0.69 -7.23
CA PRO A 238 -5.62 -0.60 -8.69
C PRO A 238 -7.07 -0.73 -9.18
N ARG A 239 -7.95 -1.43 -8.45
CA ARG A 239 -9.37 -1.60 -8.81
C ARG A 239 -10.23 -0.41 -8.40
N ASP A 240 -9.90 0.20 -7.26
CA ASP A 240 -10.53 1.40 -6.72
C ASP A 240 -9.44 2.26 -6.09
N HIS A 241 -9.08 3.32 -6.81
CA HIS A 241 -7.92 4.15 -6.47
C HIS A 241 -8.03 4.85 -5.11
N ILE A 242 -9.23 4.97 -4.53
CA ILE A 242 -9.48 5.82 -3.35
C ILE A 242 -10.05 5.03 -2.15
N TYR A 243 -10.85 3.97 -2.35
CA TYR A 243 -11.65 3.41 -1.23
C TYR A 243 -11.42 1.93 -0.89
N GLU A 244 -10.82 1.11 -1.76
CA GLU A 244 -10.69 -0.33 -1.48
C GLU A 244 -9.51 -0.64 -0.54
N TYR A 245 -9.81 -1.25 0.61
CA TYR A 245 -8.79 -1.77 1.51
C TYR A 245 -8.23 -3.11 1.02
N VAL A 246 -6.92 -3.16 0.75
CA VAL A 246 -6.19 -4.40 0.45
C VAL A 246 -5.63 -5.02 1.74
N LEU A 247 -6.45 -5.83 2.43
CA LEU A 247 -6.10 -6.42 3.74
C LEU A 247 -5.91 -7.94 3.72
N ASP A 248 -6.43 -8.62 2.70
CA ASP A 248 -6.37 -10.07 2.58
C ASP A 248 -5.85 -10.51 1.21
N THR A 249 -5.48 -11.79 1.12
CA THR A 249 -4.89 -12.37 -0.08
C THR A 249 -5.84 -12.43 -1.26
N ALA A 250 -7.16 -12.50 -1.05
CA ALA A 250 -8.13 -12.57 -2.14
C ALA A 250 -8.27 -11.21 -2.83
N VAL A 251 -8.39 -10.13 -2.05
CA VAL A 251 -8.40 -8.76 -2.58
C VAL A 251 -7.05 -8.42 -3.23
N ALA A 252 -5.95 -8.82 -2.60
CA ALA A 252 -4.61 -8.63 -3.16
C ALA A 252 -4.44 -9.37 -4.50
N HIS A 253 -4.90 -10.63 -4.61
CA HIS A 253 -4.82 -11.39 -5.85
C HIS A 253 -5.52 -10.67 -7.01
N ALA A 254 -6.77 -10.24 -6.78
CA ALA A 254 -7.57 -9.56 -7.80
C ALA A 254 -6.93 -8.25 -8.28
N ASN A 255 -6.21 -7.54 -7.41
CA ASN A 255 -5.49 -6.32 -7.77
C ASN A 255 -4.15 -6.61 -8.45
N LEU A 256 -3.40 -7.63 -8.01
CA LEU A 256 -2.14 -8.05 -8.63
C LEU A 256 -2.33 -8.50 -10.08
N GLU A 257 -3.46 -9.15 -10.39
CA GLU A 257 -3.81 -9.55 -11.76
C GLU A 257 -3.97 -8.36 -12.73
N LEU A 258 -4.34 -7.17 -12.22
CA LEU A 258 -4.47 -5.97 -13.05
C LEU A 258 -3.13 -5.31 -13.39
N LEU A 259 -2.07 -5.63 -12.66
CA LEU A 259 -0.76 -4.98 -12.85
C LEU A 259 0.04 -5.56 -14.02
N ASP A 260 -0.35 -6.72 -14.57
CA ASP A 260 0.34 -7.40 -15.68
C ASP A 260 1.87 -7.49 -15.49
N GLY A 261 2.30 -7.86 -14.27
CA GLY A 261 3.71 -7.94 -13.89
C GLY A 261 4.35 -6.63 -13.45
N GLY A 262 3.60 -5.53 -13.39
CA GLY A 262 4.01 -4.22 -12.90
C GLY A 262 3.97 -4.05 -11.37
N ILE A 263 4.39 -2.88 -10.89
CA ILE A 263 4.39 -2.54 -9.46
C ILE A 263 3.40 -1.41 -9.23
N CYS A 264 2.71 -1.45 -8.10
CA CYS A 264 1.84 -0.39 -7.64
C CYS A 264 2.17 0.00 -6.21
N PHE A 265 2.42 1.28 -5.96
CA PHE A 265 2.47 1.83 -4.61
C PHE A 265 1.07 2.27 -4.19
N HIS A 266 0.66 1.88 -2.98
CA HIS A 266 -0.65 2.19 -2.42
C HIS A 266 -0.57 2.47 -0.91
N GLY A 267 -1.61 3.02 -0.32
CA GLY A 267 -1.70 3.41 1.10
C GLY A 267 -2.97 2.88 1.75
N HIS A 268 -3.69 3.76 2.45
CA HIS A 268 -5.05 3.58 2.96
C HIS A 268 -5.24 2.59 4.13
N THR A 269 -4.56 1.44 4.11
CA THR A 269 -4.62 0.46 5.21
C THR A 269 -3.82 0.91 6.44
N HIS A 270 -2.86 1.83 6.25
CA HIS A 270 -1.88 2.29 7.24
C HIS A 270 -0.93 1.20 7.76
N VAL A 271 -0.87 0.06 7.10
CA VAL A 271 -0.04 -1.10 7.47
C VAL A 271 0.99 -1.33 6.38
N PRO A 272 2.30 -1.17 6.68
CA PRO A 272 3.32 -1.38 5.67
C PRO A 272 3.44 -2.86 5.30
N GLY A 273 3.65 -3.11 4.01
CA GLY A 273 3.84 -4.46 3.52
C GLY A 273 3.92 -4.54 2.01
N ILE A 274 4.22 -5.73 1.52
CA ILE A 274 4.28 -6.03 0.09
C ILE A 274 3.47 -7.29 -0.18
N PHE A 275 2.43 -7.15 -0.98
CA PHE A 275 1.82 -8.31 -1.63
C PHE A 275 2.47 -8.54 -2.98
N GLY A 276 2.78 -9.80 -3.31
CA GLY A 276 3.29 -10.19 -4.63
C GLY A 276 2.66 -11.49 -5.11
N LEU A 277 2.90 -11.86 -6.37
CA LEU A 277 2.38 -13.11 -6.95
C LEU A 277 3.53 -14.03 -7.34
N ALA A 278 3.55 -15.25 -6.79
CA ALA A 278 4.52 -16.28 -7.14
C ALA A 278 3.79 -17.58 -7.50
N ASN A 279 3.97 -18.07 -8.73
CA ASN A 279 3.34 -19.30 -9.24
C ASN A 279 1.81 -19.34 -9.03
N GLY A 280 1.13 -18.21 -9.23
CA GLY A 280 -0.32 -18.08 -9.04
C GLY A 280 -0.78 -18.02 -7.57
N THR A 281 0.13 -17.92 -6.62
CA THR A 281 -0.18 -17.79 -5.18
C THR A 281 0.28 -16.43 -4.67
N VAL A 282 -0.59 -15.76 -3.91
CA VAL A 282 -0.24 -14.48 -3.27
C VAL A 282 0.77 -14.71 -2.16
N THR A 283 1.84 -13.94 -2.20
CA THR A 283 2.85 -13.82 -1.15
C THR A 283 2.63 -12.51 -0.41
N HIS A 284 3.00 -12.46 0.87
CA HIS A 284 2.91 -11.25 1.66
C HIS A 284 4.11 -11.13 2.61
N GLU A 285 4.78 -9.98 2.57
CA GLU A 285 5.78 -9.56 3.52
C GLU A 285 5.34 -8.32 4.32
N TYR A 286 5.43 -8.38 5.64
CA TYR A 286 5.13 -7.25 6.56
C TYR A 286 6.37 -6.79 7.33
N ARG A 287 7.53 -7.39 7.09
CA ARG A 287 8.77 -6.97 7.72
C ARG A 287 9.16 -5.57 7.23
N VAL A 288 9.64 -4.77 8.18
CA VAL A 288 10.32 -3.50 7.89
C VAL A 288 11.78 -3.84 7.60
N ASP A 289 12.13 -3.89 6.32
CA ASP A 289 13.48 -4.22 5.81
C ASP A 289 13.68 -3.59 4.42
N THR A 290 14.79 -3.92 3.76
CA THR A 290 15.00 -3.62 2.34
C THR A 290 14.66 -4.82 1.48
N PHE A 291 13.79 -4.62 0.49
CA PHE A 291 13.36 -5.65 -0.45
C PHE A 291 13.76 -5.31 -1.86
N ARG A 292 14.14 -6.32 -2.64
CA ARG A 292 14.16 -6.19 -4.09
C ARG A 292 12.72 -6.21 -4.59
N LEU A 293 12.33 -5.20 -5.34
CA LEU A 293 11.01 -5.12 -5.96
C LEU A 293 11.02 -5.84 -7.31
N THR A 294 10.18 -6.85 -7.41
CA THR A 294 9.89 -7.58 -8.65
C THR A 294 8.39 -7.72 -8.77
N GLY A 295 7.83 -7.32 -9.90
CA GLY A 295 6.39 -7.39 -10.11
C GLY A 295 5.87 -8.80 -10.49
N PRO A 296 4.56 -9.03 -10.39
CA PRO A 296 3.58 -8.05 -9.93
C PRO A 296 3.66 -7.83 -8.41
N ALA A 297 3.57 -6.58 -7.96
CA ALA A 297 3.64 -6.23 -6.54
C ALA A 297 2.77 -5.02 -6.16
N LEU A 298 2.09 -5.13 -5.01
CA LEU A 298 1.42 -4.02 -4.32
C LEU A 298 2.29 -3.67 -3.10
N VAL A 299 2.79 -2.44 -3.05
CA VAL A 299 3.72 -1.98 -2.02
C VAL A 299 3.06 -0.86 -1.20
N ASN A 300 2.88 -1.09 0.09
CA ASN A 300 2.32 -0.13 1.01
C ASN A 300 3.40 0.43 1.93
N PRO A 301 3.73 1.73 1.93
CA PRO A 301 4.79 2.30 2.78
C PRO A 301 4.38 2.39 4.26
N GLY A 302 3.13 2.05 4.60
CA GLY A 302 2.51 2.30 5.89
C GLY A 302 2.01 3.74 5.99
N SER A 303 1.69 4.17 7.22
CA SER A 303 1.19 5.52 7.47
C SER A 303 2.22 6.40 8.18
N VAL A 304 2.34 7.64 7.70
CA VAL A 304 3.11 8.69 8.38
C VAL A 304 2.43 9.07 9.69
N GLY A 305 1.15 9.44 9.66
CA GLY A 305 0.49 10.11 10.77
C GLY A 305 -0.32 9.21 11.70
N GLN A 306 -0.67 8.01 11.27
CA GLN A 306 -1.56 7.11 12.00
C GLN A 306 -1.29 5.63 11.67
N PRO A 307 -0.11 5.09 11.98
CA PRO A 307 0.19 3.67 11.77
C PRO A 307 -0.83 2.77 12.48
N ARG A 308 -1.21 1.64 11.86
CA ARG A 308 -2.22 0.69 12.37
C ARG A 308 -1.72 -0.72 12.60
N ASP A 309 -0.40 -0.90 12.61
CA ASP A 309 0.27 -2.18 12.72
C ASP A 309 0.76 -2.50 14.13
N GLY A 310 0.28 -1.77 15.15
CA GLY A 310 0.67 -1.94 16.55
C GLY A 310 1.99 -1.25 16.92
N LEU A 311 2.62 -0.54 15.98
CA LEU A 311 3.87 0.20 16.21
C LEU A 311 3.61 1.71 16.16
N PRO A 312 3.81 2.45 17.26
CA PRO A 312 3.53 3.88 17.32
C PRO A 312 4.67 4.73 16.73
N THR A 313 5.17 4.34 15.56
CA THR A 313 6.23 5.04 14.82
C THR A 313 5.75 5.33 13.41
N ALA A 314 6.01 6.55 12.94
CA ALA A 314 5.70 6.96 11.58
C ALA A 314 6.38 6.02 10.57
N SER A 315 5.70 5.68 9.49
CA SER A 315 6.18 4.76 8.46
C SER A 315 6.23 5.43 7.10
N TYR A 316 7.29 5.16 6.36
CA TYR A 316 7.45 5.53 4.95
C TYR A 316 8.45 4.59 4.29
N GLY A 317 8.79 4.79 3.01
CA GLY A 317 9.90 4.06 2.40
C GLY A 317 10.71 4.83 1.37
N ILE A 318 11.89 4.31 1.07
CA ILE A 318 12.78 4.80 0.02
C ILE A 318 12.78 3.78 -1.11
N TRP A 319 12.37 4.23 -2.28
CA TRP A 319 12.46 3.48 -3.51
C TRP A 319 13.71 3.91 -4.29
N ASP A 320 14.62 2.96 -4.50
CA ASP A 320 15.74 3.10 -5.42
C ASP A 320 15.33 2.48 -6.76
N VAL A 321 15.08 3.33 -7.75
CA VAL A 321 14.52 2.93 -9.05
C VAL A 321 15.53 2.07 -9.82
N ASP A 322 16.80 2.44 -9.77
CA ASP A 322 17.87 1.77 -10.52
C ASP A 322 18.26 0.44 -9.87
N ALA A 323 18.41 0.42 -8.54
CA ALA A 323 18.68 -0.81 -7.79
C ALA A 323 17.45 -1.74 -7.70
N LYS A 324 16.26 -1.21 -8.01
CA LYS A 324 14.96 -1.88 -7.86
C LYS A 324 14.76 -2.38 -6.43
N THR A 325 15.03 -1.51 -5.46
CA THR A 325 14.86 -1.84 -4.03
C THR A 325 13.93 -0.88 -3.33
N PHE A 326 13.15 -1.39 -2.38
CA PHE A 326 12.33 -0.58 -1.48
C PHE A 326 12.75 -0.83 -0.04
N GLU A 327 13.20 0.21 0.62
CA GLU A 327 13.59 0.22 2.04
C GLU A 327 12.45 0.81 2.87
N PHE A 328 11.88 0.00 3.76
CA PHE A 328 10.94 0.49 4.76
C PHE A 328 11.66 1.23 5.88
N ARG A 329 11.10 2.37 6.29
CA ARG A 329 11.67 3.22 7.35
C ARG A 329 10.64 3.53 8.41
N ARG A 330 11.09 3.51 9.67
CA ARG A 330 10.28 3.81 10.85
C ARG A 330 10.92 4.91 11.67
N VAL A 331 10.13 5.92 12.03
CA VAL A 331 10.62 7.12 12.71
C VAL A 331 9.81 7.39 13.97
N ARG A 332 10.52 7.58 15.10
CA ARG A 332 9.88 8.05 16.34
C ARG A 332 9.57 9.54 16.22
N TYR A 333 8.42 9.94 16.76
CA TYR A 333 7.98 11.33 16.75
C TYR A 333 7.38 11.72 18.10
N ASP A 334 7.11 13.02 18.31
CA ASP A 334 6.47 13.52 19.53
C ASP A 334 4.96 13.16 19.55
N ILE A 335 4.66 11.92 19.95
CA ILE A 335 3.28 11.43 20.11
C ILE A 335 2.50 12.34 21.07
N LYS A 336 3.12 12.75 22.19
CA LYS A 336 2.45 13.61 23.17
C LYS A 336 2.12 14.97 22.55
N GLY A 337 2.98 15.49 21.68
CA GLY A 337 2.71 16.68 20.86
C GLY A 337 1.53 16.52 19.93
N ALA A 338 1.50 15.43 19.16
CA ALA A 338 0.38 15.12 18.26
C ALA A 338 -0.94 15.01 19.03
N GLN A 339 -0.94 14.33 20.18
CA GLN A 339 -2.11 14.24 21.06
C GLN A 339 -2.56 15.61 21.59
N ARG A 340 -1.62 16.47 22.01
CA ARG A 340 -1.95 17.83 22.43
C ARG A 340 -2.60 18.62 21.29
N ALA A 341 -2.13 18.48 20.06
CA ALA A 341 -2.71 19.13 18.90
C ALA A 341 -4.16 18.66 18.65
N ILE A 342 -4.41 17.35 18.66
CA ILE A 342 -5.75 16.75 18.50
C ILE A 342 -6.71 17.28 19.59
N ARG A 343 -6.28 17.29 20.85
CA ARG A 343 -7.09 17.81 21.97
C ARG A 343 -7.35 19.30 21.87
N LYS A 344 -6.35 20.09 21.44
CA LYS A 344 -6.50 21.53 21.21
C LYS A 344 -7.52 21.81 20.10
N ALA A 345 -7.56 20.97 19.08
CA ALA A 345 -8.55 21.00 18.00
C ALA A 345 -9.95 20.52 18.45
N ARG A 346 -10.10 20.01 19.69
CA ARG A 346 -11.34 19.44 20.24
C ARG A 346 -11.88 18.27 19.42
N LEU A 347 -10.99 17.53 18.76
CA LEU A 347 -11.36 16.31 18.04
C LEU A 347 -11.61 15.15 19.02
N PRO A 348 -12.34 14.09 18.60
CA PRO A 348 -12.61 12.93 19.45
C PRO A 348 -11.34 12.33 20.09
N GLU A 349 -11.37 12.16 21.42
CA GLU A 349 -10.21 11.75 22.23
C GLU A 349 -9.60 10.41 21.76
N ARG A 350 -10.43 9.52 21.20
CA ARG A 350 -9.97 8.24 20.64
C ARG A 350 -8.87 8.42 19.59
N PHE A 351 -8.87 9.53 18.84
CA PHE A 351 -7.84 9.82 17.83
C PHE A 351 -6.50 10.21 18.46
N ALA A 352 -6.50 10.79 19.66
CA ALA A 352 -5.27 11.03 20.41
C ALA A 352 -4.75 9.74 21.04
N LEU A 353 -5.63 8.94 21.66
CA LEU A 353 -5.23 7.74 22.41
C LEU A 353 -4.62 6.66 21.49
N ARG A 354 -5.22 6.42 20.32
CA ARG A 354 -4.78 5.39 19.37
C ARG A 354 -3.34 5.57 18.86
N LEU A 355 -2.80 6.80 18.88
CA LEU A 355 -1.43 7.07 18.44
C LEU A 355 -0.39 6.38 19.34
N GLU A 356 -0.70 6.14 20.62
CA GLU A 356 0.22 5.47 21.54
C GLU A 356 0.35 3.97 21.27
N SER A 357 -0.69 3.36 20.70
CA SER A 357 -0.74 1.93 20.42
C SER A 357 -0.53 1.58 18.95
N GLY A 358 -0.41 2.57 18.06
CA GLY A 358 -0.30 2.35 16.62
C GLY A 358 -1.53 1.63 16.06
N ARG A 359 -2.73 2.15 16.37
CA ARG A 359 -4.03 1.59 15.96
C ARG A 359 -4.92 2.66 15.30
#